data_AF-A0A6A6E228-F1
#
_entry.id   AF-A0A6A6E228-F1
#
_cell.length_a   1.000
_cell.length_b   1.000
_cell.length_c   1.000
_cell.angle_alpha   90.00
_cell.angle_beta   90.00
_cell.angle_gamma   90.00
#
_symmetry.space_group_name_H-M   'P 1'
#
loop_
_entity.id
_entity.type
_entity.pdbx_description
1 polymer ?
#
loop_
_entity_poly.entity_id
_entity_poly.type
_entity_poly.pdbx_seq_one_letter_code
_entity_poly.pdbx_strand_id
1 'polypeptide(L)'
;MKTNTFLYDNYWNGNGTAGANFDHPLTSIKLQPNETQFVSLLNTFKGRLQRGTELPCTWVEFQLEASDDHGVHGDISLQQGCDVAATIASTDGKIVMNGFTEDVVSGAPEAAIRNKPNGERATDTTMGNWMGEPNQAAIEYLDRVVG
;
A
#
# COMPACT_ATOMS: atom_id res chain seq x y z
N MET A 1 12.44 4.75 -16.46
CA MET A 1 13.18 5.18 -15.27
C MET A 1 13.13 4.07 -14.23
N LYS A 2 14.11 4.00 -13.32
CA LYS A 2 14.03 3.12 -12.14
C LYS A 2 13.18 3.82 -11.08
N THR A 3 12.26 3.09 -10.46
CA THR A 3 11.43 3.61 -9.36
C THR A 3 11.91 3.02 -8.05
N ASN A 4 12.05 3.88 -7.03
CA ASN A 4 12.33 3.41 -5.68
C ASN A 4 11.06 2.79 -5.09
N THR A 5 11.21 1.63 -4.48
CA THR A 5 10.17 0.98 -3.69
C THR A 5 10.74 0.70 -2.31
N PHE A 6 10.01 1.07 -1.27
CA PHE A 6 10.44 1.06 0.10
C PHE A 6 9.63 0.04 0.89
N LEU A 7 10.30 -0.68 1.79
CA LEU A 7 9.65 -1.48 2.81
C LEU A 7 9.71 -0.71 4.13
N TYR A 8 8.57 -0.61 4.78
CA TYR A 8 8.42 0.02 6.09
C TYR A 8 7.93 -1.03 7.07
N ASP A 9 8.62 -1.15 8.21
CA ASP A 9 8.10 -1.89 9.37
C ASP A 9 7.16 -0.95 10.15
N ASN A 10 6.15 -1.50 10.78
CA ASN A 10 5.23 -0.71 11.60
C ASN A 10 5.92 -0.25 12.89
N TYR A 11 5.55 0.94 13.37
CA TYR A 11 6.10 1.51 14.60
C TYR A 11 5.64 0.74 15.86
N TRP A 12 4.46 0.13 15.79
CA TRP A 12 3.87 -0.68 16.88
C TRP A 12 3.35 -2.00 16.29
N ASN A 13 3.78 -3.12 16.88
CA ASN A 13 3.56 -4.49 16.37
C ASN A 13 2.68 -5.36 17.30
N GLY A 14 1.81 -4.76 18.11
CA GLY A 14 0.86 -5.46 18.98
C GLY A 14 0.13 -4.56 19.99
N ASN A 15 -1.11 -4.94 20.34
CA ASN A 15 -2.15 -4.30 21.18
C ASN A 15 -3.37 -3.71 20.43
N GLY A 16 -3.53 -3.99 19.13
CA GLY A 16 -4.69 -3.55 18.35
C GLY A 16 -4.54 -2.19 17.66
N THR A 17 -3.35 -1.60 17.70
CA THR A 17 -3.01 -0.39 16.94
C THR A 17 -1.71 -0.60 16.16
N ALA A 18 -1.80 -0.60 14.83
CA ALA A 18 -0.64 -0.51 13.96
C ALA A 18 -0.39 0.98 13.64
N GLY A 19 0.83 1.46 13.88
CA GLY A 19 1.23 2.83 13.55
C GLY A 19 2.12 2.81 12.32
N ALA A 20 1.64 3.40 11.24
CA ALA A 20 2.39 3.50 10.00
C ALA A 20 3.64 4.38 10.15
N ASN A 21 4.79 3.93 9.64
CA ASN A 21 6.03 4.72 9.54
C ASN A 21 6.33 5.06 8.06
N PHE A 22 6.50 6.34 7.71
CA PHE A 22 6.59 6.79 6.30
C PHE A 22 7.96 7.32 5.92
N ASP A 23 8.76 7.70 6.92
CA ASP A 23 10.02 8.41 6.77
C ASP A 23 11.23 7.58 7.23
N HIS A 24 11.00 6.41 7.83
CA HIS A 24 12.07 5.47 8.21
C HIS A 24 11.87 4.12 7.51
N PRO A 25 12.24 4.01 6.22
CA PRO A 25 12.18 2.72 5.53
C PRO A 25 13.16 1.74 6.18
N LEU A 26 12.72 0.49 6.37
CA LEU A 26 13.57 -0.63 6.77
C LEU A 26 14.61 -0.93 5.67
N THR A 27 14.17 -0.92 4.42
CA THR A 27 15.02 -1.10 3.24
C THR A 27 14.35 -0.53 1.99
N SER A 28 15.11 -0.46 0.89
CA SER A 28 14.58 -0.03 -0.41
C SER A 28 15.19 -0.83 -1.56
N ILE A 29 14.41 -0.95 -2.63
CA ILE A 29 14.80 -1.55 -3.90
C ILE A 29 14.52 -0.57 -5.04
N LYS A 30 15.24 -0.73 -6.15
CA LYS A 30 15.05 0.06 -7.37
C LYS A 30 14.70 -0.86 -8.52
N LEU A 31 13.47 -0.77 -8.99
CA LEU A 31 12.97 -1.62 -10.07
C LEU A 31 12.77 -0.81 -11.36
N GLN A 32 13.13 -1.41 -12.49
CA GLN A 32 12.67 -1.04 -13.82
C GLN A 32 11.31 -1.71 -14.11
N PRO A 33 10.56 -1.23 -15.13
CA PRO A 33 9.40 -1.95 -15.62
C PRO A 33 9.75 -3.41 -15.93
N ASN A 34 8.92 -4.34 -15.46
CA ASN A 34 9.07 -5.80 -15.58
C ASN A 34 10.29 -6.41 -14.84
N GLU A 35 11.00 -5.63 -14.01
CA GLU A 35 12.06 -6.16 -13.16
C GLU A 35 11.46 -6.83 -11.92
N THR A 36 12.07 -7.93 -11.48
CA THR A 36 11.71 -8.63 -10.24
C THR A 36 12.93 -8.71 -9.35
N GLN A 37 12.73 -8.51 -8.05
CA GLN A 37 13.78 -8.64 -7.04
C GLN A 37 13.25 -9.40 -5.83
N PHE A 38 14.06 -10.33 -5.33
CA PHE A 38 13.82 -10.99 -4.05
C PHE A 38 14.37 -10.13 -2.91
N VAL A 39 13.59 -10.00 -1.84
CA VAL A 39 13.97 -9.27 -0.60
C VAL A 39 13.74 -10.19 0.58
N SER A 40 14.81 -10.46 1.34
CA SER A 40 14.70 -11.22 2.60
C SER A 40 14.15 -10.34 3.71
N LEU A 41 13.13 -10.85 4.42
CA LEU A 41 12.56 -10.21 5.60
C LEU A 41 12.62 -11.16 6.81
N LEU A 42 12.66 -10.60 8.01
CA LEU A 42 12.49 -11.37 9.24
C LEU A 42 11.05 -11.86 9.34
N ASN A 43 10.82 -13.05 9.90
CA ASN A 43 9.45 -13.59 10.13
C ASN A 43 8.60 -12.67 11.02
N THR A 44 9.23 -11.83 11.83
CA THR A 44 8.57 -10.84 12.67
C THR A 44 8.10 -9.58 11.92
N PHE A 45 8.35 -9.49 10.60
CA PHE A 45 7.97 -8.32 9.81
C PHE A 45 6.45 -8.12 9.81
N LYS A 46 6.02 -6.90 10.13
CA LYS A 46 4.63 -6.45 10.03
C LYS A 46 4.63 -5.03 9.50
N GLY A 47 4.25 -4.85 8.25
CA GLY A 47 4.45 -3.55 7.63
C GLY A 47 3.93 -3.51 6.22
N ARG A 48 4.61 -2.74 5.37
CA ARG A 48 4.14 -2.49 4.02
C ARG A 48 5.24 -2.24 3.00
N LEU A 49 4.88 -2.43 1.74
CA LEU A 49 5.62 -1.97 0.57
C LEU A 49 4.96 -0.70 0.01
N GLN A 50 5.77 0.29 -0.34
CA GLN A 50 5.31 1.54 -0.95
C GLN A 50 6.21 1.93 -2.13
N ARG A 51 5.60 2.38 -3.22
CA ARG A 51 6.31 2.95 -4.36
C ARG A 51 6.53 4.45 -4.16
N GLY A 52 7.79 4.90 -4.19
CA GLY A 52 8.16 6.27 -3.89
C GLY A 52 8.00 6.62 -2.40
N THR A 53 8.26 7.88 -2.05
CA THR A 53 8.26 8.37 -0.65
C THR A 53 7.06 9.27 -0.33
N GLU A 54 6.16 9.48 -1.29
CA GLU A 54 5.13 10.50 -1.21
C GLU A 54 3.73 9.92 -1.12
N LEU A 55 2.87 10.60 -0.36
CA LEU A 55 1.43 10.36 -0.28
C LEU A 55 0.68 11.35 -1.18
N PRO A 56 -0.53 11.02 -1.67
CA PRO A 56 -1.26 9.76 -1.47
C PRO A 56 -0.64 8.59 -2.24
N CYS A 57 -0.68 7.37 -1.70
CA CYS A 57 -0.18 6.19 -2.42
C CYS A 57 -0.81 4.87 -1.96
N THR A 58 -0.69 3.88 -2.83
CA THR A 58 -1.15 2.51 -2.63
C THR A 58 -0.20 1.75 -1.73
N TRP A 59 -0.74 1.05 -0.74
CA TRP A 59 0.05 0.20 0.14
C TRP A 59 -0.22 -1.27 -0.10
N VAL A 60 0.86 -2.04 -0.10
CA VAL A 60 0.79 -3.49 0.03
C VAL A 60 1.13 -3.82 1.47
N GLU A 61 0.13 -4.05 2.31
CA GLU A 61 0.31 -4.31 3.74
C GLU A 61 0.39 -5.82 3.98
N PHE A 62 1.35 -6.27 4.79
CA PHE A 62 1.46 -7.68 5.15
C PHE A 62 2.24 -7.92 6.43
N GLN A 63 1.95 -9.06 7.05
CA GLN A 63 2.70 -9.63 8.16
C GLN A 63 3.06 -11.08 7.85
N LEU A 64 4.29 -11.46 8.20
CA LEU A 64 4.78 -12.82 7.98
C LEU A 64 4.43 -13.79 9.12
N GLU A 65 4.08 -13.26 10.28
CA GLU A 65 3.63 -14.05 11.43
C GLU A 65 2.66 -13.23 12.30
N ALA A 66 1.37 -13.56 12.22
CA ALA A 66 0.35 -13.00 13.10
C ALA A 66 0.50 -13.52 14.53
N SER A 67 0.12 -12.73 15.52
CA SER A 67 0.23 -13.13 16.94
C SER A 67 -0.86 -14.10 17.39
N ASP A 68 -1.97 -14.20 16.67
CA ASP A 68 -3.17 -14.96 17.03
C ASP A 68 -3.23 -16.32 16.32
N ASP A 69 -3.06 -16.36 15.00
CA ASP A 69 -3.12 -17.60 14.20
C ASP A 69 -1.76 -18.07 13.65
N HIS A 70 -0.68 -17.31 13.90
CA HIS A 70 0.66 -17.53 13.33
C HIS A 70 0.69 -17.59 11.79
N GLY A 71 -0.35 -17.06 11.15
CA GLY A 71 -0.51 -17.01 9.71
C GLY A 71 0.21 -15.83 9.07
N VAL A 72 0.40 -15.94 7.76
CA VAL A 72 0.79 -14.82 6.88
C VAL A 72 -0.49 -14.15 6.41
N HIS A 73 -0.59 -12.84 6.63
CA HIS A 73 -1.74 -12.04 6.19
C HIS A 73 -1.26 -10.87 5.36
N GLY A 74 -2.05 -10.47 4.37
CA GLY A 74 -1.77 -9.25 3.63
C GLY A 74 -2.96 -8.76 2.83
N ASP A 75 -2.98 -7.45 2.59
CA ASP A 75 -3.98 -6.77 1.79
C ASP A 75 -3.35 -5.68 0.90
N ILE A 76 -4.20 -5.11 0.07
CA ILE A 76 -3.92 -3.84 -0.59
C ILE A 76 -4.75 -2.76 0.11
N SER A 77 -4.07 -1.77 0.68
CA SER A 77 -4.68 -0.72 1.47
C SER A 77 -4.69 0.59 0.70
N LEU A 78 -5.89 1.14 0.56
CA LEU A 78 -6.14 2.44 -0.09
C LEU A 78 -6.45 3.54 0.94
N GLN A 79 -6.19 3.27 2.22
CA GLN A 79 -6.46 4.19 3.32
C GLN A 79 -5.70 5.52 3.15
N GLN A 80 -4.51 5.48 2.56
CA GLN A 80 -3.70 6.65 2.25
C GLN A 80 -3.83 7.12 0.79
N GLY A 81 -4.84 6.64 0.06
CA GLY A 81 -5.08 6.90 -1.35
C GLY A 81 -4.54 5.79 -2.26
N CYS A 82 -4.59 6.06 -3.57
CA CYS A 82 -4.21 5.10 -4.62
C CYS A 82 -3.46 5.83 -5.74
N ASP A 83 -2.26 5.36 -6.05
CA ASP A 83 -1.41 5.92 -7.12
C ASP A 83 -1.04 4.89 -8.20
N VAL A 84 -1.30 3.60 -7.96
CA VAL A 84 -1.08 2.50 -8.91
C VAL A 84 -1.83 1.25 -8.47
N ALA A 85 -2.18 0.41 -9.42
CA ALA A 85 -2.67 -0.93 -9.11
C ALA A 85 -1.60 -1.78 -8.41
N ALA A 86 -2.03 -2.63 -7.49
CA ALA A 86 -1.16 -3.54 -6.77
C ALA A 86 -1.89 -4.85 -6.45
N THR A 87 -1.11 -5.94 -6.40
CA THR A 87 -1.58 -7.26 -5.99
C THR A 87 -0.57 -7.88 -5.05
N ILE A 88 -1.05 -8.69 -4.10
CA ILE A 88 -0.25 -9.55 -3.24
C ILE A 88 -0.71 -10.99 -3.39
N ALA A 89 0.23 -11.93 -3.43
CA ALA A 89 -0.07 -13.35 -3.55
C ALA A 89 0.91 -14.21 -2.75
N SER A 90 0.40 -15.28 -2.12
CA SER A 90 1.24 -16.32 -1.53
C SER A 90 1.87 -17.19 -2.63
N THR A 91 3.10 -17.65 -2.39
CA THR A 91 3.86 -18.50 -3.33
C THR A 91 4.16 -19.89 -2.77
N ASP A 92 3.58 -20.22 -1.63
CA ASP A 92 3.76 -21.46 -0.85
C ASP A 92 2.89 -22.65 -1.35
N GLY A 93 2.34 -22.54 -2.56
CA GLY A 93 1.53 -23.57 -3.19
C GLY A 93 0.03 -23.55 -2.87
N LYS A 94 -0.42 -22.71 -1.92
CA LYS A 94 -1.86 -22.48 -1.67
C LYS A 94 -2.45 -21.37 -2.56
N ILE A 95 -1.60 -20.47 -3.05
CA ILE A 95 -1.91 -19.29 -3.90
C ILE A 95 -3.20 -18.59 -3.43
N VAL A 96 -3.08 -17.87 -2.32
CA VAL A 96 -4.09 -16.88 -1.91
C VAL A 96 -3.65 -15.53 -2.46
N MET A 97 -4.55 -14.80 -3.10
CA MET A 97 -4.26 -13.51 -3.74
C MET A 97 -5.29 -12.45 -3.37
N ASN A 98 -4.85 -11.19 -3.33
CA ASN A 98 -5.70 -10.02 -3.12
C ASN A 98 -5.17 -8.83 -3.94
N GLY A 99 -6.01 -7.81 -4.14
CA GLY A 99 -5.69 -6.58 -4.87
C GLY A 99 -6.41 -6.45 -6.21
N PHE A 100 -5.91 -5.54 -7.05
CA PHE A 100 -6.49 -5.17 -8.34
C PHE A 100 -5.38 -4.86 -9.36
N THR A 101 -5.72 -4.90 -10.65
CA THR A 101 -4.75 -4.71 -11.75
C THR A 101 -5.09 -3.54 -12.66
N GLU A 102 -6.29 -3.00 -12.51
CA GLU A 102 -6.88 -1.97 -13.33
C GLU A 102 -6.34 -0.59 -12.94
N ASP A 103 -6.16 0.28 -13.94
CA ASP A 103 -5.87 1.69 -13.68
C ASP A 103 -7.13 2.41 -13.20
N VAL A 104 -7.19 2.65 -11.89
CA VAL A 104 -8.29 3.38 -11.24
C VAL A 104 -8.00 4.88 -11.07
N VAL A 105 -6.77 5.34 -11.34
CA VAL A 105 -6.41 6.75 -11.11
C VAL A 105 -6.79 7.62 -12.30
N SER A 106 -6.57 7.14 -13.52
CA SER A 106 -6.88 7.90 -14.74
C SER A 106 -8.38 8.17 -14.92
N GLY A 107 -9.23 7.27 -14.41
CA GLY A 107 -10.70 7.35 -14.52
C GLY A 107 -11.41 7.95 -13.32
N ALA A 108 -10.69 8.34 -12.27
CA ALA A 108 -11.29 8.86 -11.05
C ALA A 108 -11.86 10.28 -11.25
N PRO A 109 -13.03 10.57 -10.66
CA PRO A 109 -13.59 11.93 -10.70
C PRO A 109 -12.65 12.91 -10.00
N GLU A 110 -12.59 14.16 -10.46
CA GLU A 110 -11.69 15.17 -9.88
C GLU A 110 -11.89 15.36 -8.36
N ALA A 111 -13.12 15.19 -7.86
CA ALA A 111 -13.41 15.28 -6.43
C ALA A 111 -12.74 14.18 -5.60
N ALA A 112 -12.42 13.03 -6.20
CA ALA A 112 -11.72 11.91 -5.56
C ALA A 112 -10.19 12.02 -5.66
N ILE A 113 -9.68 13.07 -6.30
CA ILE A 113 -8.26 13.16 -6.67
C ILE A 113 -7.52 14.17 -5.80
N ARG A 114 -6.28 13.81 -5.47
CA ARG A 114 -5.28 14.70 -4.91
C ARG A 114 -3.94 14.45 -5.60
N ASN A 115 -3.27 15.52 -5.99
CA ASN A 115 -1.91 15.41 -6.49
C ASN A 115 -0.94 15.21 -5.32
N LYS A 116 0.00 14.30 -5.51
CA LYS A 116 1.19 14.16 -4.66
C LYS A 116 2.05 15.43 -4.69
N PRO A 117 2.94 15.64 -3.71
CA PRO A 117 3.90 16.74 -3.72
C PRO A 117 4.74 16.85 -5.02
N ASN A 118 5.09 15.74 -5.65
CA ASN A 118 5.80 15.69 -6.93
C ASN A 118 4.91 16.01 -8.16
N GLY A 119 3.62 16.28 -7.96
CA GLY A 119 2.65 16.60 -9.01
C GLY A 119 2.00 15.40 -9.67
N GLU A 120 2.38 14.16 -9.33
CA GLU A 120 1.68 12.96 -9.80
C GLU A 120 0.26 12.92 -9.26
N ARG A 121 -0.65 12.43 -10.09
CA ARG A 121 -2.06 12.25 -9.74
C ARG A 121 -2.23 10.98 -8.90
N ALA A 122 -3.05 11.05 -7.86
CA ALA A 122 -3.47 9.91 -7.05
C ALA A 122 -4.92 10.14 -6.58
N THR A 123 -5.63 9.09 -6.17
CA THR A 123 -6.86 9.28 -5.39
C THR A 123 -6.50 9.80 -4.01
N ASP A 124 -7.41 10.57 -3.42
CA ASP A 124 -7.25 11.08 -2.06
C ASP A 124 -7.47 9.97 -1.01
N THR A 125 -7.18 10.28 0.25
CA THR A 125 -7.30 9.35 1.39
C THR A 125 -8.75 8.92 1.65
N THR A 126 -8.96 7.63 1.95
CA THR A 126 -10.27 7.08 2.32
C THR A 126 -10.51 7.00 3.83
N MET A 127 -9.48 7.18 4.65
CA MET A 127 -9.60 7.11 6.12
C MET A 127 -9.18 8.39 6.86
N GLY A 128 -8.60 9.36 6.15
CA GLY A 128 -8.34 10.67 6.71
C GLY A 128 -7.14 10.77 7.65
N ASN A 129 -6.26 9.77 7.62
CA ASN A 129 -5.05 9.80 8.44
C ASN A 129 -3.96 10.62 7.74
N TRP A 130 -3.21 11.41 8.52
CA TRP A 130 -2.00 12.18 8.14
C TRP A 130 -2.19 13.32 7.13
N MET A 131 -3.09 13.16 6.16
CA MET A 131 -3.29 14.07 5.02
C MET A 131 -4.61 14.86 5.11
N GLY A 132 -5.23 14.91 6.30
CA GLY A 132 -6.55 15.52 6.53
C GLY A 132 -7.68 14.50 6.45
N GLU A 133 -8.93 14.94 6.60
CA GLU A 133 -10.13 14.10 6.72
C GLU A 133 -10.37 13.11 5.56
N PRO A 134 -11.15 12.03 5.77
CA PRO A 134 -11.53 11.11 4.70
C PRO A 134 -12.21 11.84 3.53
N ASN A 135 -11.83 11.49 2.30
CA ASN A 135 -12.47 12.01 1.11
C ASN A 135 -13.62 11.08 0.69
N GLN A 136 -14.85 11.54 0.87
CA GLN A 136 -16.06 10.77 0.56
C GLN A 136 -16.14 10.36 -0.92
N ALA A 137 -15.73 11.23 -1.85
CA ALA A 137 -15.74 10.90 -3.28
C ALA A 137 -14.71 9.82 -3.60
N ALA A 138 -13.55 9.80 -2.93
CA ALA A 138 -12.56 8.74 -3.08
C ALA A 138 -13.08 7.41 -2.50
N ILE A 139 -13.72 7.43 -1.33
CA ILE A 139 -14.34 6.24 -0.71
C ILE A 139 -15.36 5.62 -1.68
N GLU A 140 -16.36 6.41 -2.12
CA GLU A 140 -17.43 5.93 -3.00
C GLU A 140 -16.90 5.46 -4.36
N TYR A 141 -15.89 6.16 -4.89
CA TYR A 141 -15.29 5.77 -6.15
C TYR A 141 -14.57 4.43 -6.04
N LEU A 142 -13.69 4.28 -5.04
CA LEU A 142 -12.86 3.09 -4.86
C LEU A 142 -13.68 1.86 -4.48
N ASP A 143 -14.64 1.99 -3.54
CA ASP A 143 -15.58 0.91 -3.18
C ASP A 143 -16.30 0.36 -4.42
N ARG A 144 -16.68 1.25 -5.36
CA ARG A 144 -17.33 0.85 -6.60
C ARG A 144 -16.41 0.15 -7.59
N VAL A 145 -15.12 0.52 -7.68
CA VAL A 145 -14.22 0.03 -8.74
C VAL A 145 -13.30 -1.10 -8.31
N VAL A 146 -13.01 -1.23 -7.01
CA VAL A 146 -12.11 -2.27 -6.46
C VAL A 146 -12.68 -3.04 -5.27
N GLY A 147 -13.84 -2.62 -4.73
CA GLY A 147 -14.46 -3.22 -3.54
C GLY A 147 -13.78 -2.80 -2.25
#